data_AF-A0A3D4B0I2-F1
#
_entry.id   AF-A0A3D4B0I2-F1
#
_cell.length_a   1.000
_cell.length_b   1.000
_cell.length_c   1.000
_cell.angle_alpha   90.00
_cell.angle_beta   90.00
_cell.angle_gamma   90.00
#
_symmetry.space_group_name_H-M   'P 1'
#
loop_
_entity.id
_entity.type
_entity.pdbx_description
1 polymer ?
#
loop_
_entity_poly.entity_id
_entity_poly.type
_entity_poly.pdbx_seq_one_letter_code
_entity_poly.pdbx_strand_id
1 'polypeptide(L)'
;ALDTYRTAADQYDKAIQTALKGNSRQTSNLKPINTLLYKTERAFGYNEGLPKRDWYKHQIYAPGLDTGYGVKTIPGVREGIDRRNWDETRRMVTVVIGVL
;
A
#
# COMPACT_ATOMS: atom_id res chain seq x y z
N ALA A 1 -7.46 -9.57 3.57
CA ALA A 1 -6.44 -8.60 3.14
C ALA A 1 -6.26 -8.67 1.63
N LEU A 2 -5.41 -9.54 1.07
CA LEU A 2 -5.14 -9.54 -0.38
C LEU A 2 -6.38 -9.75 -1.27
N ASP A 3 -7.26 -10.69 -0.93
CA ASP A 3 -8.49 -10.91 -1.72
C ASP A 3 -9.49 -9.74 -1.58
N THR A 4 -9.51 -9.11 -0.40
CA THR A 4 -10.29 -7.89 -0.13
C THR A 4 -9.78 -6.75 -1.00
N TYR A 5 -8.46 -6.53 -1.04
CA TYR A 5 -7.82 -5.51 -1.86
C TYR A 5 -8.07 -5.75 -3.36
N ARG A 6 -7.95 -7.00 -3.84
CA ARG A 6 -8.29 -7.38 -5.22
C ARG A 6 -9.74 -7.06 -5.57
N THR A 7 -10.66 -7.45 -4.70
CA THR A 7 -12.09 -7.17 -4.89
C THR A 7 -12.36 -5.66 -4.95
N ALA A 8 -11.70 -4.87 -4.09
CA ALA A 8 -11.83 -3.42 -4.11
C ALA A 8 -11.24 -2.79 -5.38
N ALA A 9 -10.11 -3.31 -5.88
CA ALA A 9 -9.52 -2.89 -7.15
C ALA A 9 -10.47 -3.19 -8.34
N ASP A 10 -11.06 -4.38 -8.38
CA ASP A 10 -12.04 -4.75 -9.42
C ASP A 10 -13.29 -3.84 -9.38
N GLN A 11 -13.73 -3.43 -8.20
CA GLN A 11 -14.83 -2.48 -8.03
C GLN A 11 -14.46 -1.09 -8.53
N TYR A 12 -13.23 -0.62 -8.24
CA TYR A 12 -12.71 0.64 -8.74
C TYR A 12 -12.66 0.64 -10.29
N ASP A 13 -12.16 -0.42 -10.91
CA ASP A 13 -12.07 -0.56 -12.36
C ASP A 13 -13.46 -0.52 -13.03
N LYS A 14 -14.45 -1.19 -12.44
CA LYS A 14 -15.85 -1.12 -12.89
C LYS A 14 -16.43 0.29 -12.75
N ALA A 15 -16.10 0.99 -11.67
CA ALA A 15 -16.59 2.35 -11.42
C ALA A 15 -16.03 3.34 -12.44
N ILE A 16 -14.72 3.29 -12.73
CA ILE A 16 -14.11 4.17 -13.74
C ILE A 16 -14.62 3.85 -15.15
N GLN A 17 -14.76 2.57 -15.53
CA GLN A 17 -15.33 2.19 -16.83
C GLN A 17 -16.75 2.72 -17.01
N THR A 18 -17.58 2.64 -15.97
CA THR A 18 -18.94 3.19 -15.98
C THR A 18 -18.92 4.72 -16.12
N ALA A 19 -18.05 5.39 -15.36
CA ALA A 19 -17.94 6.85 -15.40
C ALA A 19 -17.46 7.38 -16.77
N LEU A 20 -16.56 6.64 -17.44
CA LEU A 20 -16.00 7.01 -18.74
C LEU A 20 -16.94 6.72 -19.92
N LYS A 21 -17.91 5.81 -19.78
CA LYS A 21 -18.94 5.54 -20.79
C LYS A 21 -20.01 6.65 -20.88
N GLY A 22 -20.13 7.49 -19.85
CA GLY A 22 -20.98 8.68 -19.87
C GLY A 22 -20.41 9.79 -20.75
N ASN A 23 -21.21 10.82 -21.04
CA ASN A 23 -20.73 12.00 -21.77
C ASN A 23 -19.50 12.59 -21.06
N SER A 24 -18.35 12.62 -21.75
CA SER A 24 -17.02 12.97 -21.22
C SER A 24 -16.90 14.38 -20.61
N ARG A 25 -17.95 15.20 -20.73
CA ARG A 25 -18.05 16.56 -20.15
C ARG A 25 -18.61 16.59 -18.72
N GLN A 26 -19.17 15.49 -18.21
CA GLN A 26 -19.66 15.41 -16.82
C GLN A 26 -18.54 14.94 -15.87
N THR A 27 -17.66 15.88 -15.52
CA THR A 27 -16.53 15.66 -14.60
C THR A 27 -16.95 15.46 -13.14
N SER A 28 -18.21 15.74 -12.78
CA SER A 28 -18.74 15.61 -11.42
C SER A 28 -18.65 14.18 -10.87
N ASN A 29 -18.79 13.17 -11.74
CA ASN A 29 -18.71 11.76 -11.35
C ASN A 29 -17.27 11.25 -11.14
N LEU A 30 -16.25 12.01 -11.56
CA LEU A 30 -14.84 11.60 -11.45
C LEU A 30 -14.18 12.03 -10.15
N LYS A 31 -14.67 13.09 -9.49
CA LYS A 31 -14.03 13.61 -8.27
C LYS A 31 -13.91 12.56 -7.15
N PRO A 32 -14.94 11.75 -6.82
CA PRO A 32 -14.81 10.70 -5.82
C PRO A 32 -13.82 9.60 -6.23
N ILE A 33 -13.84 9.20 -7.51
CA ILE A 33 -12.96 8.17 -8.07
C ILE A 33 -11.49 8.63 -8.02
N ASN A 34 -11.22 9.86 -8.44
CA ASN A 34 -9.88 10.46 -8.36
C ASN A 34 -9.40 10.59 -6.90
N THR A 35 -10.31 10.89 -5.97
CA THR A 35 -9.98 10.95 -4.53
C THR A 35 -9.59 9.57 -4.00
N LEU A 36 -10.29 8.51 -4.42
CA LEU A 36 -9.92 7.14 -4.07
C LEU A 36 -8.53 6.79 -4.60
N LEU A 37 -8.28 7.00 -5.89
CA LEU A 37 -6.97 6.73 -6.51
C LEU A 37 -5.83 7.47 -5.79
N TYR A 38 -6.03 8.74 -5.49
CA TYR A 38 -5.06 9.56 -4.76
C TYR A 38 -4.77 9.04 -3.34
N LYS A 39 -5.78 8.48 -2.67
CA LYS A 39 -5.65 7.96 -1.30
C LYS A 39 -5.07 6.55 -1.24
N THR A 40 -5.18 5.75 -2.30
CA THR A 40 -4.71 4.35 -2.32
C THR A 40 -3.26 4.22 -1.86
N GLU A 41 -2.33 4.97 -2.46
CA GLU A 41 -0.91 4.89 -2.09
C GLU A 41 -0.65 5.34 -0.64
N ARG A 42 -1.44 6.31 -0.16
CA ARG A 42 -1.33 6.83 1.21
C ARG A 42 -1.81 5.83 2.25
N ALA A 43 -2.74 4.94 1.88
CA ALA A 43 -3.26 3.90 2.75
C ALA A 43 -2.19 2.87 3.13
N PHE A 44 -1.16 2.68 2.28
CA PHE A 44 0.01 1.84 2.57
C PHE A 44 1.00 2.45 3.57
N GLY A 45 0.70 3.63 4.11
CA GLY A 45 1.48 4.29 5.14
C GLY A 45 1.18 3.79 6.54
N TYR A 46 2.22 3.67 7.37
CA TYR A 46 2.12 3.39 8.80
C TYR A 46 2.86 4.48 9.59
N ASN A 47 2.19 5.09 10.58
CA ASN A 47 2.66 6.31 11.24
C ASN A 47 3.96 6.12 12.01
N GLU A 48 4.15 4.97 12.63
CA GLU A 48 5.35 4.59 13.38
C GLU A 48 6.50 4.21 12.43
N GLY A 49 6.20 3.98 11.15
CA GLY A 49 7.18 3.67 10.12
C GLY A 49 7.85 2.30 10.25
N LEU A 50 8.96 2.14 9.55
CA LEU A 50 9.73 0.90 9.55
C LEU A 50 10.65 0.79 10.78
N PRO A 51 10.92 -0.43 11.27
CA PRO A 51 11.86 -0.65 12.36
C PRO A 51 13.23 -0.03 12.04
N LYS A 52 13.84 0.67 13.02
CA LYS A 52 15.16 1.34 12.91
C LYS A 52 15.22 2.54 11.95
N ARG A 53 14.14 2.82 11.21
CA ARG A 53 14.06 3.89 10.22
C ARG A 53 12.62 4.39 10.09
N ASP A 54 12.15 4.98 11.18
CA ASP A 54 10.77 5.43 11.34
C ASP A 54 10.34 6.45 10.27
N TRP A 55 11.25 7.18 9.64
CA TRP A 55 10.95 8.10 8.53
C TRP A 55 10.44 7.40 7.26
N TYR A 56 10.71 6.10 7.08
CA TYR A 56 10.08 5.33 6.01
C TYR A 56 8.71 4.82 6.45
N LYS A 57 7.66 5.49 5.97
CA LYS A 57 6.26 5.18 6.34
C LYS A 57 5.62 4.12 5.44
N HIS A 58 6.10 3.96 4.21
CA HIS A 58 5.48 3.10 3.21
C HIS A 58 5.79 1.62 3.46
N GLN A 59 4.76 0.79 3.54
CA GLN A 59 4.89 -0.62 3.96
C GLN A 59 4.98 -1.63 2.81
N ILE A 60 4.69 -1.23 1.57
CA ILE A 60 4.77 -2.14 0.41
C ILE A 60 6.15 -2.12 -0.24
N TYR A 61 6.83 -0.97 -0.24
CA TYR A 61 8.19 -0.81 -0.73
C TYR A 61 8.95 0.26 0.04
N ALA A 62 10.25 0.05 0.23
CA ALA A 62 11.21 1.05 0.66
C ALA A 62 12.63 0.64 0.23
N PRO A 63 13.62 1.55 0.22
CA PRO A 63 15.03 1.16 0.11
C PRO A 63 15.37 0.11 1.18
N GLY A 64 16.11 -0.93 0.84
CA GLY A 64 16.47 -1.98 1.79
C GLY A 64 17.52 -1.51 2.78
N LEU A 65 17.37 -1.90 4.04
CA LEU A 65 18.24 -1.46 5.14
C LEU A 65 19.71 -1.84 4.91
N ASP A 66 19.97 -3.03 4.37
CA ASP A 66 21.31 -3.60 4.19
C ASP A 66 21.70 -3.78 2.70
N THR A 67 20.86 -3.33 1.76
CA THR A 67 21.05 -3.51 0.31
C THR A 67 21.38 -2.22 -0.44
N GLY A 68 21.67 -1.12 0.28
CA GLY A 68 21.92 0.19 -0.32
C GLY A 68 20.70 0.70 -1.11
N TYR A 69 20.88 0.97 -2.40
CA TYR A 69 19.83 1.49 -3.30
C TYR A 69 18.81 0.45 -3.76
N GLY A 70 18.99 -0.84 -3.45
CA GLY A 70 18.04 -1.89 -3.83
C GLY A 70 16.70 -1.71 -3.11
N VAL A 71 15.60 -1.66 -3.87
CA VAL A 71 14.24 -1.64 -3.29
C VAL A 71 13.93 -2.99 -2.65
N LYS A 72 13.30 -2.97 -1.48
CA LYS A 72 12.78 -4.14 -0.81
C LYS A 72 11.27 -4.06 -0.70
N THR A 73 10.59 -5.12 -1.14
CA THR A 73 9.13 -5.27 -1.00
C THR A 73 8.79 -5.71 0.42
N ILE A 74 7.65 -5.27 0.97
CA ILE A 74 7.22 -5.56 2.35
C ILE A 74 8.41 -5.52 3.36
N PRO A 75 9.17 -4.41 3.38
CA PRO A 75 10.52 -4.36 3.91
C PRO A 75 10.60 -4.75 5.39
N GLY A 76 9.64 -4.32 6.23
CA GLY A 76 9.64 -4.68 7.65
C GLY A 76 9.53 -6.19 7.91
N VAL A 77 8.78 -6.92 7.07
CA VAL A 77 8.66 -8.38 7.18
C VAL A 77 9.95 -9.06 6.70
N ARG A 78 10.43 -8.68 5.52
CA ARG A 78 11.63 -9.29 4.91
C ARG A 78 12.90 -9.01 5.71
N GLU A 79 13.08 -7.81 6.23
CA GLU A 79 14.24 -7.46 7.06
C GLU A 79 14.23 -8.19 8.40
N GLY A 80 13.05 -8.40 9.00
CA GLY A 80 12.91 -9.25 10.18
C GLY A 80 13.34 -10.70 9.89
N ILE A 81 12.94 -11.25 8.74
CA ILE A 81 13.32 -12.60 8.30
C ILE A 81 14.83 -12.70 8.08
N ASP A 82 15.42 -11.77 7.33
CA ASP A 82 16.86 -11.76 7.00
C ASP A 82 17.72 -11.74 8.27
N ARG A 83 17.24 -11.05 9.32
CA ARG A 83 17.92 -10.94 10.62
C ARG A 83 17.49 -11.99 11.63
N ARG A 84 16.62 -12.94 11.25
CA ARG A 84 16.03 -13.97 12.12
C ARG A 84 15.33 -13.40 13.36
N ASN A 85 14.82 -12.17 13.27
CA ASN A 85 14.06 -11.53 14.32
C ASN A 85 12.55 -11.83 14.15
N TRP A 86 12.13 -12.98 14.66
CA TRP A 86 10.76 -13.48 14.48
C TRP A 86 9.69 -12.66 15.21
N ASP A 87 10.05 -11.93 16.26
CA ASP A 87 9.15 -10.99 16.94
C ASP A 87 8.86 -9.79 16.02
N GLU A 88 9.89 -9.20 15.42
CA GLU A 88 9.75 -8.12 14.44
C GLU A 88 8.98 -8.58 13.20
N THR A 89 9.28 -9.78 12.67
CA THR A 89 8.54 -10.35 11.54
C THR A 89 7.04 -10.45 11.83
N ARG A 90 6.64 -11.06 12.97
CA ARG A 90 5.22 -11.22 13.33
C ARG A 90 4.52 -9.88 13.50
N ARG A 91 5.19 -8.92 14.15
CA ARG A 91 4.67 -7.55 14.30
C ARG A 91 4.46 -6.89 12.95
N MET A 92 5.45 -6.94 12.06
CA MET A 92 5.35 -6.29 10.75
C MET A 92 4.38 -6.98 9.80
N VAL A 93 4.14 -8.30 9.93
CA VAL A 93 3.06 -8.97 9.19
C VAL A 93 1.71 -8.39 9.57
N THR A 94 1.47 -8.15 10.86
CA THR A 94 0.23 -7.53 11.35
C THR A 94 0.07 -6.12 10.80
N VAL A 95 1.14 -5.33 10.79
CA VAL A 95 1.15 -3.97 10.20
C VAL A 95 0.84 -4.01 8.70
N VAL A 96 1.49 -4.89 7.93
CA VAL A 96 1.25 -5.03 6.49
C VAL A 96 -0.18 -5.45 6.18
N ILE A 97 -0.76 -6.37 6.97
CA ILE A 97 -2.17 -6.73 6.85
C ILE A 97 -3.09 -5.55 7.16
N GLY A 98 -2.75 -4.72 8.14
CA GLY A 98 -3.56 -3.57 8.54
C GLY A 98 -3.63 -2.45 7.50
N VAL A 99 -2.64 -2.35 6.62
CA VAL A 99 -2.61 -1.36 5.54
C VAL A 99 -3.13 -1.88 4.18
N LEU A 100 -3.52 -3.16 4.11
CA LEU A 100 -4.05 -3.85 2.92
C LEU A 100 -5.57 -4.08 3.00
#